data_AF-A0A699SS76-F1
#
_entry.id   AF-A0A699SS76-F1
#
_cell.length_a   1.000
_cell.length_b   1.000
_cell.length_c   1.000
_cell.angle_alpha   90.00
_cell.angle_beta   90.00
_cell.angle_gamma   90.00
#
_symmetry.space_group_name_H-M   'P 1'
#
loop_
_entity.id
_entity.type
_entity.pdbx_description
1 polymer ?
#
loop_
_entity_poly.entity_id
_entity_poly.type
_entity_poly.pdbx_seq_one_letter_code
_entity_poly.pdbx_strand_id
1 'polypeptide(L)'
;QSTSPQFDNEDLKQIDVDNLEEMDLRWQMAMLTMRARRFLQKTGRNLGANGPTSTSFDMSKVKCYNFHKKGHFARECGSPKDPRRPDTTEL
;
A
#
# COMPACT_ATOMS: atom_id res chain seq x y z
N GLN A 1 -1.76 18.77 49.22
CA GLN A 1 -2.71 17.85 48.55
C GLN A 1 -2.67 18.17 47.07
N SER A 2 -2.35 17.19 46.22
CA SER A 2 -2.38 17.35 44.75
C SER A 2 -3.82 17.13 44.32
N THR A 3 -4.52 18.19 43.94
CA THR A 3 -5.83 18.08 43.28
C THR A 3 -5.56 17.74 41.84
N SER A 4 -5.42 16.45 41.55
CA SER A 4 -5.41 15.98 40.17
C SER A 4 -6.81 16.23 39.60
N PRO A 5 -6.98 17.01 38.52
CA PRO A 5 -8.28 17.14 37.88
C PRO A 5 -8.74 15.75 37.46
N GLN A 6 -9.87 15.28 38.00
CA GLN A 6 -10.52 14.09 37.46
C GLN A 6 -10.92 14.45 36.04
N PHE A 7 -10.30 13.82 35.05
CA PHE A 7 -10.77 13.88 33.68
C PHE A 7 -12.06 13.07 33.63
N ASP A 8 -13.17 13.78 33.64
CA ASP A 8 -14.49 13.17 33.64
C ASP A 8 -14.73 12.50 32.28
N ASN A 9 -15.46 11.39 32.27
CA ASN A 9 -15.71 10.60 31.06
C ASN A 9 -16.44 11.40 29.95
N GLU A 10 -17.07 12.53 30.29
CA GLU A 10 -17.71 13.45 29.35
C GLU A 10 -16.72 14.24 28.47
N ASP A 11 -15.50 14.48 28.95
CA ASP A 11 -14.46 15.15 28.14
C ASP A 11 -13.86 14.20 27.08
N LEU A 12 -13.86 12.89 27.35
CA LEU A 12 -13.43 11.85 26.40
C LEU A 12 -14.45 11.59 25.28
N LYS A 13 -15.73 11.94 25.49
CA LYS A 13 -16.80 11.77 24.49
C LYS A 13 -16.83 12.89 23.43
N GLN A 14 -16.01 13.92 23.58
CA GLN A 14 -15.95 15.08 22.67
C GLN A 14 -14.95 14.93 21.53
N ILE A 15 -14.29 13.78 21.37
CA ILE A 15 -13.52 13.52 20.15
C ILE A 15 -14.53 13.20 19.06
N ASP A 16 -14.91 14.25 18.34
CA ASP A 16 -15.72 14.17 17.15
C ASP A 16 -15.12 13.17 16.16
N VAL A 17 -15.97 12.42 15.46
CA VAL A 17 -15.54 11.37 14.54
C VAL A 17 -14.67 11.96 13.44
N ASP A 18 -14.97 13.19 13.00
CA ASP A 18 -14.20 13.92 11.99
C ASP A 18 -12.78 14.25 12.49
N ASN A 19 -12.61 14.56 13.79
CA ASN A 19 -11.29 14.81 14.38
C ASN A 19 -10.45 13.53 14.48
N LEU A 20 -11.08 12.38 14.73
CA LEU A 20 -10.39 11.09 14.71
C LEU A 20 -9.94 10.71 13.29
N GLU A 21 -10.78 10.94 12.28
CA GLU A 21 -10.42 10.73 10.87
C GLU A 21 -9.29 11.67 10.43
N GLU A 22 -9.33 12.95 10.82
CA GLU A 22 -8.26 13.91 10.54
C GLU A 22 -6.92 13.46 11.18
N MET A 23 -6.94 12.97 12.42
CA MET A 23 -5.75 12.45 13.09
C MET A 23 -5.19 11.21 12.39
N ASP A 24 -6.03 10.26 12.00
CA ASP A 24 -5.59 9.07 11.27
C ASP A 24 -5.00 9.43 9.90
N LEU A 25 -5.66 10.29 9.13
CA LEU A 25 -5.16 10.77 7.84
C LEU A 25 -3.80 11.47 7.97
N ARG A 26 -3.64 12.33 8.99
CA ARG A 26 -2.35 12.98 9.30
C ARG A 26 -1.27 11.96 9.64
N TRP A 27 -1.59 10.95 10.45
CA TRP A 27 -0.67 9.87 10.78
C TRP A 27 -0.26 9.07 9.54
N GLN A 28 -1.22 8.69 8.70
CA GLN A 28 -0.95 7.98 7.45
C GLN A 28 -0.06 8.80 6.51
N MET A 29 -0.33 10.10 6.35
CA MET A 29 0.51 10.98 5.54
C MET A 29 1.94 11.10 6.09
N ALA A 30 2.10 11.22 7.41
CA ALA A 30 3.40 11.27 8.05
C ALA A 30 4.19 9.97 7.80
N MET A 31 3.54 8.81 7.96
CA MET A 31 4.13 7.50 7.68
C MET A 31 4.54 7.34 6.22
N LEU A 32 3.69 7.74 5.28
CA LEU A 32 3.99 7.74 3.85
C LEU A 32 5.18 8.63 3.52
N THR A 33 5.23 9.84 4.09
CA THR A 33 6.33 10.80 3.92
C THR A 33 7.65 10.23 4.45
N MET A 34 7.64 9.62 5.63
CA MET A 34 8.82 8.95 6.18
C MET A 34 9.31 7.79 5.29
N ARG A 35 8.38 7.03 4.70
CA ARG A 35 8.71 5.93 3.78
C ARG A 35 9.29 6.45 2.46
N ALA A 36 8.71 7.52 1.91
CA ALA A 36 9.21 8.21 0.74
C ALA A 36 10.62 8.76 0.95
N ARG A 37 10.87 9.40 2.11
CA ARG A 37 12.19 9.93 2.47
C ARG A 37 13.23 8.81 2.58
N ARG A 38 12.89 7.69 3.23
CA ARG A 38 13.79 6.51 3.31
C ARG A 38 14.10 5.94 1.93
N PHE A 39 13.12 5.86 1.04
CA PHE A 39 13.33 5.40 -0.34
C PHE A 39 14.27 6.32 -1.13
N LEU A 40 14.05 7.64 -1.02
CA LEU A 40 14.90 8.64 -1.65
C LEU A 40 16.35 8.54 -1.17
N GLN A 41 16.56 8.42 0.14
CA GLN A 41 17.90 8.26 0.71
C GLN A 41 18.61 6.98 0.23
N LYS A 42 17.87 5.88 0.07
CA LYS A 42 18.43 4.59 -0.35
C LYS A 42 18.76 4.53 -1.84
N THR A 43 17.94 5.16 -2.69
CA THR A 43 18.00 4.98 -4.15
C THR A 43 18.43 6.23 -4.91
N GLY A 44 18.38 7.41 -4.27
CA GLY A 44 18.58 8.71 -4.91
C GLY A 44 17.45 9.14 -5.86
N ARG A 45 16.35 8.37 -5.96
CA ARG A 45 15.24 8.63 -6.89
C ARG A 45 14.04 9.23 -6.17
N ASN A 46 13.47 10.31 -6.72
CA ASN A 46 12.22 10.88 -6.23
C ASN A 46 11.01 10.06 -6.70
N LEU A 47 9.98 9.94 -5.87
CA LEU A 47 8.78 9.14 -6.17
C LEU A 47 7.80 9.82 -7.15
N GLY A 48 8.07 11.06 -7.58
CA GLY A 48 7.26 11.73 -8.60
C GLY A 48 5.80 11.98 -8.21
N ALA A 49 5.47 12.06 -6.92
CA ALA A 49 4.09 12.18 -6.41
C ALA A 49 3.47 13.59 -6.52
N ASN A 50 4.13 14.53 -7.21
CA ASN A 50 3.73 15.95 -7.26
C ASN A 50 2.68 16.25 -8.36
N GLY A 51 2.21 15.24 -9.10
CA GLY A 51 1.22 15.37 -10.17
C GLY A 51 -0.19 14.97 -9.74
N PRO A 52 -1.25 15.42 -10.46
CA PRO A 52 -2.62 15.00 -10.21
C PRO A 52 -2.68 13.48 -10.28
N THR A 53 -3.36 12.88 -9.31
CA THR A 53 -3.38 11.46 -8.94
C THR A 53 -3.46 10.48 -10.12
N SER A 54 -2.33 10.27 -10.78
CA SER A 54 -2.06 9.10 -11.58
C SER A 54 -0.60 8.76 -11.36
N THR A 55 -0.31 8.08 -10.25
CA THR A 55 0.79 7.12 -10.18
C THR A 55 0.46 5.98 -11.15
N SER A 56 0.26 6.29 -12.43
CA SER A 56 -0.06 5.35 -13.49
C SER A 56 1.25 4.69 -13.87
N PHE A 57 1.62 3.69 -13.08
CA PHE A 57 2.61 2.74 -13.50
C PHE A 57 2.01 1.98 -14.69
N ASP A 58 2.48 2.28 -15.89
CA ASP A 58 1.96 1.71 -17.12
C ASP A 58 2.30 0.21 -17.18
N MET A 59 1.34 -0.62 -16.74
CA MET A 59 1.47 -2.07 -16.71
C MET A 59 1.74 -2.65 -18.11
N SER A 60 1.28 -1.99 -19.19
CA SER A 60 1.52 -2.45 -20.57
C SER A 60 3.00 -2.43 -20.95
N LYS A 61 3.82 -1.62 -20.25
CA LYS A 61 5.28 -1.54 -20.42
C LYS A 61 6.05 -2.53 -19.54
N VAL A 62 5.40 -3.09 -18.52
CA VAL A 62 6.04 -4.07 -17.61
C VAL A 62 6.12 -5.42 -18.31
N LYS A 63 7.31 -6.03 -18.39
CA LYS A 63 7.53 -7.35 -18.97
C LYS A 63 7.97 -8.34 -17.88
N CYS A 64 7.25 -9.45 -17.67
CA CYS A 64 7.70 -10.53 -16.78
C CYS A 64 8.98 -11.15 -17.37
N TYR A 65 10.07 -11.20 -16.59
CA TYR A 65 11.34 -11.79 -17.03
C TYR A 65 11.22 -13.30 -17.29
N ASN A 66 10.38 -14.01 -16.51
CA ASN A 66 10.24 -15.47 -16.62
C ASN A 66 9.47 -15.90 -17.88
N PHE A 67 8.34 -15.24 -18.19
CA PHE A 67 7.45 -15.62 -19.31
C PHE A 67 7.54 -14.68 -20.51
N HIS A 68 8.30 -13.59 -20.40
CA HIS A 68 8.46 -12.57 -21.44
C HIS A 68 7.15 -11.90 -21.91
N LYS A 69 6.05 -12.10 -21.18
CA LYS A 69 4.74 -11.48 -21.41
C LYS A 69 4.65 -10.12 -20.71
N LYS A 70 3.99 -9.17 -21.36
CA LYS A 70 3.73 -7.83 -20.81
C LYS A 70 2.58 -7.85 -19.79
N GLY A 71 2.44 -6.82 -18.99
CA GLY A 71 1.27 -6.61 -18.13
C GLY A 71 1.39 -7.10 -16.69
N HIS A 72 2.51 -7.71 -16.27
CA HIS A 72 2.64 -8.23 -14.90
C HIS A 72 4.11 -8.41 -14.48
N PHE A 73 4.35 -8.49 -13.18
CA PHE A 73 5.68 -8.70 -12.62
C PHE A 73 6.05 -10.19 -12.53
N ALA A 74 7.35 -10.49 -12.54
CA ALA A 74 7.86 -11.86 -12.40
C ALA A 74 7.32 -12.60 -11.16
N ARG A 75 7.06 -11.88 -10.05
CA ARG A 75 6.51 -12.44 -8.81
C ARG A 75 5.04 -12.88 -8.91
N GLU A 76 4.30 -12.30 -9.85
CA GLU A 76 2.89 -12.63 -10.12
C GLU A 76 2.76 -13.77 -11.13
N CYS A 77 3.89 -14.19 -11.70
CA CYS A 77 3.95 -15.30 -12.63
C CYS A 77 3.74 -16.60 -11.83
N GLY A 78 2.49 -17.05 -11.71
CA GLY A 78 2.17 -18.39 -11.24
C GLY A 78 2.81 -19.41 -12.20
N SER A 79 3.58 -20.36 -11.67
CA SER A 79 4.17 -21.46 -12.44
C SER A 79 3.12 -22.08 -13.36
N PRO A 80 3.50 -22.58 -14.56
CA PRO A 80 2.56 -23.37 -15.35
C PRO A 80 2.14 -24.54 -14.46
N LYS A 81 0.84 -24.68 -14.19
CA LYS A 81 0.30 -26.00 -13.82
C LYS A 81 0.77 -26.95 -14.92
N ASP A 82 1.58 -27.94 -14.55
CA ASP A 82 2.11 -28.95 -15.48
C ASP A 82 0.93 -29.50 -16.31
N PRO A 83 0.94 -29.40 -17.65
CA PRO A 83 -0.13 -29.97 -18.47
C PRO A 83 -0.07 -31.50 -18.55
N ARG A 84 0.86 -32.16 -17.84
CA ARG A 84 0.93 -33.63 -17.79
C ARG A 84 -0.03 -34.22 -16.78
N ARG A 85 -1.33 -34.10 -17.06
CA ARG A 85 -2.28 -35.21 -16.94
C ARG A 85 -3.34 -35.02 -18.02
N PRO A 86 -3.35 -35.82 -19.10
CA PRO A 86 -4.59 -35.98 -19.83
C PRO A 86 -5.60 -36.58 -18.84
N ASP A 87 -6.74 -35.94 -18.68
CA ASP A 87 -7.92 -36.60 -18.12
C ASP A 87 -8.19 -37.78 -19.04
N THR A 88 -7.79 -38.97 -18.59
CA THR A 88 -8.23 -40.23 -19.17
C THR A 88 -9.73 -40.27 -18.95
N THR A 89 -10.47 -40.06 -20.03
CA THR A 89 -11.84 -40.54 -20.21
C THR A 89 -11.94 -41.97 -19.66
N GLU A 90 -13.04 -42.35 -19.00
CA GLU A 90 -13.83 -43.58 -19.27
C GLU A 90 -14.97 -43.76 -18.23
N LEU A 91 -16.18 -43.97 -18.79
CA LEU A 91 -17.49 -44.37 -18.22
C LEU A 91 -18.26 -43.43 -17.26
#